data_AF-A0A7V6YSZ3-F1
#
_entry.id   AF-A0A7V6YSZ3-F1
#
_cell.length_a   1.000
_cell.length_b   1.000
_cell.length_c   1.000
_cell.angle_alpha   90.00
_cell.angle_beta   90.00
_cell.angle_gamma   90.00
#
_symmetry.space_group_name_H-M   'P 1'
#
loop_
_entity.id
_entity.type
_entity.pdbx_description
1 polymer ?
#
loop_
_entity_poly.entity_id
_entity_poly.type
_entity_poly.pdbx_seq_one_letter_code
_entity_poly.pdbx_strand_id
1 'polypeptide(L)' 'MIDFTWKIFTQTGNLETYLLMKEIEREFQETVENYFNQLSEIDSPLS' A
#
# COMPACT_ATOMS: atom_id res chain seq x y z
N MET A 1 -3.23 -8.21 -2.16
CA MET A 1 -1.80 -7.99 -1.86
C MET A 1 -1.36 -8.79 -0.63
N ILE A 2 -2.06 -8.68 0.51
CA ILE A 2 -1.73 -9.42 1.76
C ILE A 2 -1.53 -10.94 1.57
N ASP A 3 -2.35 -11.59 0.76
CA ASP A 3 -2.24 -13.05 0.54
C ASP A 3 -0.98 -13.43 -0.24
N PHE A 4 -0.47 -12.56 -1.11
CA PHE A 4 0.73 -12.84 -1.91
C PHE A 4 1.99 -12.69 -1.06
N THR A 5 2.13 -11.56 -0.36
CA THR A 5 3.28 -11.27 0.50
C THR A 5 3.40 -12.28 1.65
N TRP A 6 2.27 -12.63 2.28
CA TRP A 6 2.24 -13.68 3.30
C TRP A 6 2.61 -15.06 2.74
N LYS A 7 2.12 -15.41 1.54
CA LYS A 7 2.45 -16.68 0.89
C LYS A 7 3.94 -16.80 0.56
N ILE A 8 4.58 -15.74 0.06
CA ILE A 8 6.03 -15.74 -0.20
C ILE A 8 6.82 -15.92 1.09
N PHE A 9 6.43 -15.25 2.18
CA PHE A 9 7.08 -15.43 3.47
C PHE A 9 6.92 -16.85 4.02
N THR A 10 5.70 -17.40 4.00
CA THR A 10 5.47 -18.78 4.48
C THR A 10 6.20 -19.85 3.66
N GLN A 11 6.47 -19.59 2.38
CA GLN A 11 7.20 -20.50 1.50
C GLN A 11 8.73 -20.39 1.65
N THR A 12 9.25 -19.18 1.83
CA THR A 12 10.70 -18.92 1.78
C THR A 12 11.32 -18.68 3.15
N GLY A 13 10.53 -18.26 4.14
CA GLY A 13 11.00 -17.79 5.44
C GLY A 13 11.92 -16.55 5.37
N ASN A 14 12.05 -15.91 4.21
CA ASN A 14 12.97 -14.81 4.01
C ASN A 14 12.37 -13.50 4.56
N LEU A 15 12.86 -13.10 5.73
CA LEU A 15 12.41 -11.89 6.42
C LEU A 15 12.73 -10.61 5.63
N GLU A 16 13.90 -10.54 5.01
CA GLU A 16 14.35 -9.34 4.31
C GLU A 16 13.48 -9.06 3.07
N THR A 17 13.15 -10.12 2.32
CA THR A 17 12.19 -10.01 1.19
C THR A 17 10.80 -9.62 1.68
N TYR A 18 10.32 -10.19 2.78
CA TYR A 18 9.03 -9.80 3.35
C TYR A 18 8.99 -8.31 3.72
N LEU A 19 10.02 -7.81 4.42
CA LEU A 19 10.10 -6.40 4.82
C LEU A 19 10.15 -5.47 3.60
N LEU A 20 10.96 -5.81 2.58
CA LEU A 20 11.02 -5.06 1.33
C LEU A 20 9.64 -4.98 0.65
N MET A 21 8.93 -6.10 0.56
CA MET A 21 7.59 -6.12 -0.04
C MET A 21 6.59 -5.30 0.79
N LYS A 22 6.67 -5.35 2.12
CA LYS A 22 5.81 -4.55 3.01
C LYS A 22 6.06 -3.05 2.87
N GLU A 23 7.30 -2.63 2.63
CA GLU A 23 7.65 -1.23 2.42
C GLU A 23 7.06 -0.70 1.11
N ILE A 24 7.19 -1.46 0.02
CA ILE A 24 6.58 -1.11 -1.27
C ILE A 24 5.04 -1.05 -1.17
N GLU A 25 4.43 -2.00 -0.47
CA GLU A 25 2.97 -1.99 -0.21
C GLU A 25 2.54 -0.71 0.51
N ARG A 26 3.30 -0.27 1.53
CA ARG A 26 3.03 0.94 2.30
C ARG A 26 3.13 2.19 1.42
N GLU A 27 4.22 2.34 0.67
CA GLU A 27 4.42 3.49 -0.23
C GLU A 27 3.29 3.60 -1.27
N PHE A 28 2.83 2.47 -1.81
CA PHE A 28 1.71 2.44 -2.72
C PHE A 28 0.40 2.88 -2.06
N GLN A 29 0.12 2.39 -0.84
CA GLN A 29 -1.08 2.79 -0.08
C GLN A 29 -1.07 4.29 0.22
N GLU A 30 0.04 4.83 0.70
CA GLU A 30 0.19 6.27 0.99
C GLU A 30 -0.01 7.11 -0.28
N THR A 31 0.50 6.65 -1.42
CA THR A 31 0.32 7.34 -2.70
C THR A 31 -1.15 7.34 -3.14
N VAL A 32 -1.83 6.20 -3.03
CA VAL A 32 -3.24 6.07 -3.40
C VAL A 32 -4.14 6.89 -2.46
N GLU A 33 -3.87 6.85 -1.16
CA GLU A 33 -4.60 7.64 -0.17
C GLU A 33 -4.44 9.15 -0.41
N ASN A 34 -3.23 9.61 -0.69
CA ASN A 34 -3.00 11.01 -1.04
C ASN A 34 -3.76 11.43 -2.30
N TYR A 35 -3.75 10.60 -3.35
CA TYR A 35 -4.48 10.89 -4.58
C TYR A 35 -6.00 10.92 -4.36
N PHE A 36 -6.52 9.99 -3.56
CA PHE A 36 -7.93 9.94 -3.20
C PHE A 36 -8.36 11.18 -2.37
N ASN A 37 -7.54 11.58 -1.40
CA ASN A 37 -7.79 12.79 -0.61
C ASN A 37 -7.84 14.04 -1.48
N GLN A 38 -6.89 14.19 -2.41
CA GLN A 38 -6.89 15.29 -3.38
C GLN A 38 -8.14 15.32 -4.26
N LEU A 39 -8.60 14.16 -4.74
CA LEU A 39 -9.85 14.08 -5.52
C LEU A 39 -11.08 14.46 -4.67
N SER A 40 -11.12 14.03 -3.40
CA SER A 40 -12.23 14.34 -2.50
C SER A 40 -12.33 15.83 -2.11
N GLU A 41 -11.20 16.54 -2.10
CA GLU A 41 -11.15 17.99 -1.89
C GLU A 41 -11.64 18.76 -3.12
N ILE A 42 -11.42 18.24 -4.33
CA ILE A 42 -11.84 18.88 -5.59
C ILE A 42 -13.36 18.82 -5.79
N ASP A 43 -14.02 17.74 -5.33
CA ASP A 43 -15.47 17.53 -5.48
C ASP A 43 -16.34 18.15 -4.36
N SER A 44 -15.74 18.89 -3.41
CA SER A 44 -16.53 19.66 -2.44
C SER A 44 -17.18 20.86 -3.11
N PRO A 45 -18.52 21.01 -3.08
CA PRO A 45 -19.15 22.20 -3.64
C PRO A 45 -18.66 23.40 -2.83
N LEU A 46 -17.96 24.32 -3.50
CA LEU A 46 -17.64 25.65 -2.96
C LEU A 46 -18.89 26.22 -2.29
N SER A 47 -18.81 26.44 -0.97
CA SER A 47 -19.85 27.17 -0.21
C SER A 47 -19.88 28.64 -0.58
#